data_AF-A0A328HMW7-F1
#
_entry.id   AF-A0A328HMW7-F1
#
_cell.length_a   1.000
_cell.length_b   1.000
_cell.length_c   1.000
_cell.angle_alpha   90.00
_cell.angle_beta   90.00
_cell.angle_gamma   90.00
#
_symmetry.space_group_name_H-M   'P 1'
#
loop_
_entity.id
_entity.type
_entity.pdbx_description
1 polymer ?
#
loop_
_entity_poly.entity_id
_entity_poly.type
_entity_poly.pdbx_seq_one_letter_code
_entity_poly.pdbx_strand_id
1 'polypeptide(L)'
;MPPPPSDYTTYGAPQYANGQLLDGQNAGQAYPGQYGSFPGQPGAEPQKSFLVTWLFSLLLGVLGVDRFYLGKTGTGIAKLLTLGGLGWWALVDLVITLAGKQTDKNGRPLAGYAQLKKLAVVVTIVFLVVNLVVGVFIGMAAAALVRQATTPPIVTAAPVTTESPASDPSADPAASGEAAAGEDRPRLGAQTLKGTGNAVKTVDLKGVPAVVTFTCKACSGNTVLETNGHEMLLVNAVGPYAGSHLVDTSTAATTELAISANSAWTLKIEDIDSVPTSTDKVSGHGDMVIYWDAFSDKAAVTNKGEGSFVVQGFGSEVPELPVNKIGDYSGTVKLTPGFVQVNSDGDWTIAAK
;
A
#
# COMPACT_ATOMS: atom_id res chain seq x y z
N MET A 1 37.52 -7.40 -47.70
CA MET A 1 37.17 -6.97 -46.33
C MET A 1 35.93 -6.11 -46.39
N PRO A 2 34.82 -6.52 -45.75
CA PRO A 2 33.80 -5.59 -45.29
C PRO A 2 33.89 -5.36 -43.76
N PRO A 3 33.54 -4.15 -43.27
CA PRO A 3 33.60 -3.71 -41.87
C PRO A 3 32.37 -4.18 -41.03
N PRO A 4 32.35 -3.97 -39.68
CA PRO A 4 31.60 -4.79 -38.72
C PRO A 4 30.16 -4.30 -38.45
N PRO A 5 29.32 -5.10 -37.75
CA PRO A 5 27.92 -4.75 -37.50
C PRO A 5 27.76 -3.84 -36.28
N SER A 6 26.70 -3.02 -36.28
CA SER A 6 26.14 -2.46 -35.04
C SER A 6 24.62 -2.32 -35.14
N ASP A 7 23.99 -2.70 -34.04
CA ASP A 7 22.57 -2.91 -33.76
C ASP A 7 21.72 -1.62 -33.75
N TYR A 8 20.50 -1.71 -34.29
CA TYR A 8 19.31 -1.11 -33.69
C TYR A 8 18.05 -1.89 -34.13
N THR A 9 17.49 -2.65 -33.20
CA THR A 9 16.15 -3.24 -33.32
C THR A 9 15.08 -2.15 -33.13
N THR A 10 14.40 -1.84 -34.22
CA THR A 10 13.19 -1.02 -34.28
C THR A 10 11.98 -1.88 -33.92
N TYR A 11 11.19 -1.44 -32.94
CA TYR A 11 9.86 -1.99 -32.64
C TYR A 11 8.89 -1.63 -33.78
N GLY A 12 8.54 -2.62 -34.60
CA GLY A 12 7.40 -2.58 -35.52
C GLY A 12 6.28 -3.47 -35.00
N ALA A 13 5.07 -2.93 -34.93
CA ALA A 13 3.84 -3.67 -34.67
C ALA A 13 3.41 -4.53 -35.88
N PRO A 14 2.76 -5.68 -35.68
CA PRO A 14 1.84 -6.26 -36.67
C PRO A 14 0.41 -6.39 -36.08
N GLN A 15 -0.63 -5.81 -36.68
CA GLN A 15 -1.38 -6.26 -37.87
C GLN A 15 -2.05 -7.63 -37.65
N TYR A 16 -3.38 -7.63 -37.47
CA TYR A 16 -4.21 -8.83 -37.34
C TYR A 16 -4.72 -9.29 -38.71
N ALA A 17 -4.50 -10.55 -39.05
CA ALA A 17 -5.18 -11.23 -40.16
C ALA A 17 -5.39 -12.72 -39.85
N ASN A 18 -6.55 -13.22 -40.26
CA ASN A 18 -7.17 -14.52 -39.97
C ASN A 18 -6.38 -15.76 -40.46
N GLY A 19 -6.55 -16.88 -39.74
CA GLY A 19 -6.70 -18.20 -40.37
C GLY A 19 -5.68 -19.29 -40.00
N GLN A 20 -6.24 -20.44 -39.58
CA GLN A 20 -5.72 -21.81 -39.70
C GLN A 20 -4.80 -22.40 -38.60
N LEU A 21 -4.97 -23.72 -38.46
CA LEU A 21 -4.69 -24.61 -37.33
C LEU A 21 -3.29 -25.27 -37.40
N LEU A 22 -2.78 -25.61 -36.21
CA LEU A 22 -1.82 -26.67 -35.85
C LEU A 22 -0.36 -26.53 -36.34
N ASP A 23 0.57 -26.23 -35.42
CA ASP A 23 1.60 -27.19 -34.97
C ASP A 23 2.25 -26.69 -33.67
N GLY A 24 2.79 -27.62 -32.89
CA GLY A 24 3.44 -27.36 -31.60
C GLY A 24 4.69 -26.49 -31.72
N GLN A 25 5.14 -25.99 -30.56
CA GLN A 25 6.34 -25.18 -30.34
C GLN A 25 6.17 -23.70 -30.68
N ASN A 26 5.66 -22.90 -29.74
CA ASN A 26 6.37 -21.71 -29.26
C ASN A 26 5.76 -21.16 -27.97
N ALA A 27 6.63 -20.88 -27.01
CA ALA A 27 6.34 -20.16 -25.79
C ALA A 27 6.01 -18.70 -26.13
N GLY A 28 4.75 -18.31 -25.98
CA GLY A 28 4.26 -16.96 -26.25
C GLY A 28 3.71 -16.30 -24.99
N GLN A 29 4.49 -15.34 -24.49
CA GLN A 29 4.14 -14.20 -23.64
C GLN A 29 2.78 -14.18 -22.92
N ALA A 30 2.81 -14.37 -21.60
CA ALA A 30 1.73 -13.97 -20.70
C ALA A 30 2.05 -12.60 -20.08
N TYR A 31 1.22 -11.61 -20.36
CA TYR A 31 1.14 -10.34 -19.63
C TYR A 31 0.52 -10.56 -18.23
N PRO A 32 0.80 -9.68 -17.24
CA PRO A 32 0.66 -10.03 -15.81
C PRO A 32 -0.76 -9.80 -15.30
N GLY A 33 -1.25 -10.73 -14.47
CA GLY A 33 -2.41 -10.50 -13.59
C GLY A 33 -3.47 -11.60 -13.55
N GLN A 34 -3.48 -12.54 -14.51
CA GLN A 34 -4.54 -13.55 -14.55
C GLN A 34 -4.10 -14.86 -13.89
N TYR A 35 -4.49 -15.06 -12.63
CA TYR A 35 -4.60 -16.39 -12.03
C TYR A 35 -5.74 -17.14 -12.73
N GLY A 36 -5.47 -17.61 -13.94
CA GLY A 36 -6.41 -18.33 -14.78
C GLY A 36 -6.72 -19.72 -14.23
N SER A 37 -7.87 -19.84 -13.58
CA SER A 37 -8.73 -21.01 -13.81
C SER A 37 -9.01 -21.07 -15.31
N PHE A 38 -8.57 -22.12 -16.00
CA PHE A 38 -9.11 -22.43 -17.33
C PHE A 38 -10.56 -22.90 -17.12
N PRO A 39 -11.57 -22.24 -17.71
CA PRO A 39 -12.91 -22.79 -17.72
C PRO A 39 -12.91 -23.95 -18.73
N GLY A 40 -12.90 -25.19 -18.24
CA GLY A 40 -13.00 -26.37 -19.11
C GLY A 40 -12.46 -27.71 -18.62
N GLN A 41 -11.94 -27.83 -17.40
CA GLN A 41 -11.51 -29.14 -16.86
C GLN A 41 -12.15 -29.39 -15.49
N PRO A 42 -13.25 -30.17 -15.41
CA PRO A 42 -13.74 -30.66 -14.14
C PRO A 42 -12.72 -31.64 -13.56
N GLY A 43 -12.05 -31.26 -12.46
CA GLY A 43 -11.17 -32.14 -11.68
C GLY A 43 -9.70 -31.71 -11.53
N ALA A 44 -9.25 -30.63 -12.18
CA ALA A 44 -7.88 -30.14 -11.99
C ALA A 44 -7.79 -29.23 -10.75
N GLU A 45 -7.19 -29.71 -9.65
CA GLU A 45 -6.93 -28.88 -8.46
C GLU A 45 -6.09 -27.64 -8.83
N PRO A 46 -6.44 -26.42 -8.35
CA PRO A 46 -5.67 -25.20 -8.61
C PRO A 46 -4.17 -25.36 -8.30
N GLN A 47 -3.31 -24.83 -9.17
CA GLN A 47 -1.86 -24.84 -8.95
C GLN A 47 -1.49 -24.02 -7.70
N LYS A 48 -0.55 -24.51 -6.91
CA LYS A 48 -0.09 -23.81 -5.69
C LYS A 48 0.83 -22.65 -6.06
N SER A 49 0.57 -21.48 -5.47
CA SER A 49 1.33 -20.24 -5.70
C SER A 49 2.70 -20.27 -5.02
N PHE A 50 3.76 -19.95 -5.76
CA PHE A 50 5.13 -19.81 -5.26
C PHE A 50 5.21 -18.73 -4.17
N LEU A 51 4.58 -17.57 -4.40
CA LEU A 51 4.60 -16.44 -3.47
C LEU A 51 4.08 -16.84 -2.09
N VAL A 52 2.94 -17.53 -2.07
CA VAL A 52 2.29 -17.98 -0.83
C VAL A 52 3.14 -19.02 -0.12
N THR A 53 3.69 -20.00 -0.85
CA THR A 53 4.59 -21.00 -0.28
C THR A 53 5.86 -20.37 0.30
N TRP A 54 6.47 -19.42 -0.41
CA TRP A 54 7.66 -18.71 0.04
C TRP A 54 7.38 -17.88 1.29
N LEU A 55 6.28 -17.13 1.32
CA LEU A 55 5.91 -16.31 2.47
C LEU A 55 5.65 -17.17 3.72
N PHE A 56 4.95 -18.30 3.57
CA PHE A 56 4.76 -19.25 4.65
C PHE A 56 6.07 -19.89 5.10
N SER A 57 6.99 -20.18 4.18
CA SER A 57 8.31 -20.71 4.55
C SER A 57 9.16 -19.70 5.29
N LEU A 58 9.05 -18.40 4.97
CA LEU A 58 9.84 -17.32 5.57
C LEU A 58 9.33 -16.94 6.97
N LEU A 59 8.00 -16.82 7.13
CA LEU A 59 7.40 -16.33 8.38
C LEU A 59 6.94 -17.44 9.33
N LEU A 60 6.50 -18.58 8.78
CA LEU A 60 5.85 -19.67 9.51
C LEU A 60 6.55 -21.02 9.28
N GLY A 61 7.79 -21.00 8.79
CA GLY A 61 8.52 -22.21 8.40
C GLY A 61 8.82 -23.16 9.56
N VAL A 62 8.96 -22.65 10.78
CA VAL A 62 9.15 -23.45 12.02
C VAL A 62 7.89 -24.25 12.36
N LEU A 63 6.71 -23.72 12.04
CA LEU A 63 5.42 -24.39 12.22
C LEU A 63 5.05 -25.32 11.05
N GLY A 64 5.80 -25.29 9.94
CA GLY A 64 5.59 -26.17 8.79
C GLY A 64 4.36 -25.84 7.93
N VAL A 65 3.83 -24.61 8.03
CA VAL A 65 2.64 -24.15 7.29
C VAL A 65 2.83 -24.22 5.76
N ASP A 66 4.07 -24.01 5.31
CA ASP A 66 4.49 -24.16 3.92
C ASP A 66 4.22 -25.58 3.37
N ARG A 67 4.47 -26.62 4.17
CA ARG A 67 4.27 -28.02 3.78
C ARG A 67 2.81 -28.44 3.83
N PHE A 68 2.03 -27.90 4.77
CA PHE A 68 0.58 -28.09 4.80
C PHE A 68 -0.09 -27.48 3.57
N TYR A 69 0.33 -26.27 3.16
CA TYR A 69 -0.19 -25.61 1.96
C TYR A 69 0.11 -26.38 0.66
N LEU A 70 1.27 -27.05 0.59
CA LEU A 70 1.65 -27.93 -0.53
C LEU A 70 0.92 -29.28 -0.52
N GLY A 71 0.11 -29.57 0.51
CA GLY A 71 -0.57 -30.85 0.68
C GLY A 71 0.34 -31.97 1.20
N LYS A 72 1.54 -31.63 1.69
CA LYS A 72 2.52 -32.58 2.26
C LYS A 72 2.33 -32.70 3.78
N THR A 73 1.09 -33.01 4.19
CA THR A 73 0.64 -33.01 5.60
C THR A 73 1.50 -33.91 6.50
N GLY A 74 1.94 -35.08 6.01
CA GLY A 74 2.81 -35.98 6.79
C GLY A 74 4.14 -35.34 7.19
N THR A 75 4.81 -34.63 6.27
CA THR A 75 6.06 -33.91 6.58
C THR A 75 5.82 -32.66 7.43
N GLY A 76 4.64 -32.03 7.34
CA GLY A 76 4.24 -30.93 8.21
C GLY A 76 4.04 -31.39 9.66
N ILE A 77 3.38 -32.52 9.87
CA ILE A 77 3.21 -33.12 11.21
C ILE A 77 4.56 -33.54 11.80
N ALA A 78 5.45 -34.13 11.00
CA ALA A 78 6.80 -34.49 11.44
C ALA A 78 7.61 -33.26 11.90
N LYS A 79 7.48 -32.11 11.21
CA LYS A 79 8.08 -30.84 11.66
C LYS A 79 7.50 -30.38 13.00
N LEU A 80 6.18 -30.46 13.20
CA LEU A 80 5.56 -30.05 14.46
C LEU A 80 6.00 -30.94 15.63
N LEU A 81 6.06 -32.26 15.43
CA LEU A 81 6.51 -33.20 16.46
C LEU A 81 7.99 -33.03 16.82
N THR A 82 8.79 -32.50 15.89
CA THR A 82 10.20 -32.15 16.14
C THR A 82 10.39 -30.71 16.63
N LEU A 83 9.30 -30.00 16.98
CA LEU A 83 9.31 -28.56 17.35
C LEU A 83 10.03 -27.69 16.31
N GLY A 84 9.81 -27.98 15.03
CA GLY A 84 10.46 -27.32 13.91
C GLY A 84 11.96 -27.62 13.78
N GLY A 85 12.48 -28.61 14.53
CA GLY A 85 13.87 -29.07 14.54
C GLY A 85 14.89 -27.94 14.73
N LEU A 86 14.66 -27.06 15.71
CA LEU A 86 15.49 -25.88 16.00
C LEU A 86 15.64 -24.90 14.81
N GLY A 87 14.67 -24.88 13.89
CA GLY A 87 14.68 -23.99 12.73
C GLY A 87 15.47 -24.52 11.52
N TRP A 88 16.19 -25.63 11.65
CA TRP A 88 16.92 -26.25 10.53
C TRP A 88 15.97 -26.70 9.41
N TRP A 89 14.82 -27.27 9.78
CA TRP A 89 13.79 -27.68 8.82
C TRP A 89 13.17 -26.50 8.06
N ALA A 90 13.02 -25.35 8.73
CA ALA A 90 12.51 -24.14 8.12
C ALA A 90 13.53 -23.57 7.11
N LEU A 91 14.82 -23.59 7.46
CA LEU A 91 15.90 -23.10 6.62
C LEU A 91 16.04 -23.94 5.33
N VAL A 92 16.06 -25.27 5.46
CA VAL A 92 16.16 -26.18 4.30
C VAL A 92 15.00 -25.96 3.34
N ASP A 93 13.77 -25.81 3.86
CA ASP A 93 12.58 -25.64 3.04
C ASP A 93 12.51 -24.26 2.38
N LEU A 94 13.01 -23.23 3.05
CA LEU A 94 13.16 -21.89 2.46
C LEU A 94 14.15 -21.92 1.29
N VAL A 95 15.30 -22.58 1.44
CA VAL A 95 16.31 -22.73 0.37
C VAL A 95 15.75 -23.53 -0.81
N ILE A 96 15.06 -24.65 -0.56
CA ILE A 96 14.44 -25.47 -1.62
C ILE A 96 13.38 -24.67 -2.37
N THR A 97 12.60 -23.86 -1.66
CA THR A 97 11.58 -22.98 -2.24
C THR A 97 12.21 -21.90 -3.11
N LEU A 98 13.22 -21.17 -2.61
CA LEU A 98 13.96 -20.16 -3.38
C LEU A 98 14.70 -20.74 -4.59
N ALA A 99 15.20 -21.98 -4.49
CA ALA A 99 15.84 -22.70 -5.59
C ALA A 99 14.84 -23.20 -6.66
N GLY A 100 13.52 -23.03 -6.44
CA GLY A 100 12.49 -23.45 -7.39
C GLY A 100 12.30 -24.96 -7.49
N LYS A 101 12.90 -25.74 -6.57
CA LYS A 101 12.82 -27.21 -6.52
C LYS A 101 11.61 -27.72 -5.73
N GLN A 102 10.83 -26.81 -5.16
CA GLN A 102 9.65 -27.16 -4.38
C GLN A 102 8.47 -27.52 -5.30
N THR A 103 7.78 -28.61 -4.96
CA THR A 103 6.62 -29.12 -5.69
C THR A 103 5.43 -29.34 -4.76
N ASP A 104 4.21 -29.32 -5.31
CA ASP A 104 3.00 -29.73 -4.58
C ASP A 104 2.93 -31.26 -4.38
N LYS A 105 1.90 -31.74 -3.67
CA LYS A 105 1.65 -33.18 -3.47
C LYS A 105 1.56 -34.00 -4.77
N ASN A 106 1.24 -33.35 -5.89
CA ASN A 106 1.07 -33.95 -7.21
C ASN A 106 2.35 -33.83 -8.07
N GLY A 107 3.46 -33.35 -7.50
CA GLY A 107 4.73 -33.17 -8.19
C GLY A 107 4.77 -31.97 -9.14
N ARG A 108 3.77 -31.08 -9.11
CA ARG A 108 3.70 -29.92 -10.00
C ARG A 108 4.58 -28.78 -9.46
N PRO A 109 5.26 -28.03 -10.34
CA PRO A 109 6.02 -26.84 -9.94
C PRO A 109 5.08 -25.73 -9.44
N LEU A 110 5.63 -24.82 -8.65
CA LEU A 110 4.87 -23.70 -8.09
C LEU A 110 4.65 -22.60 -9.15
N ALA A 111 3.41 -22.11 -9.23
CA ALA A 111 3.05 -21.05 -10.16
C ALA A 111 3.72 -19.72 -9.78
N GLY A 112 4.23 -18.97 -10.77
CA GLY A 112 4.80 -17.63 -10.56
C GLY A 112 6.26 -17.59 -10.11
N TYR A 113 6.97 -18.73 -10.07
CA TYR A 113 8.37 -18.80 -9.63
C TYR A 113 9.30 -17.91 -10.48
N ALA A 114 9.24 -18.03 -11.81
CA ALA A 114 10.18 -17.33 -12.70
C ALA A 114 10.11 -15.81 -12.57
N GLN A 115 8.91 -15.28 -12.32
CA GLN A 115 8.61 -13.86 -12.18
C GLN A 115 9.03 -13.33 -10.81
N LEU A 116 8.72 -14.08 -9.74
CA LEU A 116 8.86 -13.60 -8.37
C LEU A 116 10.16 -14.03 -7.69
N LYS A 117 10.98 -14.90 -8.30
CA LYS A 117 12.23 -15.37 -7.68
C LYS A 117 13.19 -14.24 -7.31
N LYS A 118 13.32 -13.22 -8.17
CA LYS A 118 14.26 -12.11 -7.92
C LYS A 118 13.82 -11.30 -6.71
N LEU A 119 12.52 -10.97 -6.64
CA LEU A 119 11.92 -10.27 -5.52
C LEU A 119 12.01 -11.10 -4.24
N ALA A 120 11.64 -12.38 -4.30
CA ALA A 120 11.69 -13.28 -3.16
C ALA A 120 13.10 -13.39 -2.55
N VAL A 121 14.14 -13.51 -3.38
CA VAL A 121 15.53 -13.55 -2.92
C VAL A 121 15.93 -12.23 -2.25
N VAL A 122 15.64 -11.08 -2.88
CA VAL A 122 15.98 -9.76 -2.33
C VAL A 122 15.29 -9.56 -0.98
N VAL A 123 13.99 -9.82 -0.89
CA VAL A 123 13.22 -9.66 0.35
C VAL A 123 13.71 -10.61 1.44
N THR A 124 14.06 -11.87 1.11
CA THR A 124 14.64 -12.80 2.09
C THR A 124 15.99 -12.30 2.61
N ILE A 125 16.88 -11.78 1.74
CA ILE A 125 18.18 -11.23 2.17
C ILE A 125 17.97 -10.02 3.10
N VAL A 126 17.12 -9.07 2.69
CA VAL A 126 16.80 -7.89 3.51
C VAL A 126 16.24 -8.31 4.86
N PHE A 127 15.30 -9.26 4.88
CA PHE A 127 14.72 -9.78 6.12
C PHE A 127 15.79 -10.37 7.05
N LEU A 128 16.71 -11.19 6.53
CA LEU A 128 17.80 -11.78 7.34
C LEU A 128 18.76 -10.71 7.87
N VAL A 129 19.11 -9.71 7.06
CA VAL A 129 19.99 -8.60 7.48
C VAL A 129 19.32 -7.76 8.57
N VAL A 130 18.04 -7.40 8.41
CA VAL A 130 17.28 -6.65 9.42
C VAL A 130 17.22 -7.43 10.73
N ASN A 131 16.89 -8.72 10.69
CA ASN A 131 16.87 -9.56 11.90
C ASN A 131 18.24 -9.69 12.56
N LEU A 132 19.33 -9.77 11.78
CA LEU A 132 20.70 -9.78 12.30
C LEU A 132 21.03 -8.47 13.02
N VAL A 133 20.73 -7.33 12.39
CA VAL A 133 20.98 -6.00 12.97
C VAL A 133 20.18 -5.80 14.26
N VAL A 134 18.88 -6.11 14.23
CA VAL A 134 18.00 -6.04 15.41
C VAL A 134 18.52 -6.96 16.53
N GLY A 135 18.95 -8.18 16.21
CA GLY A 135 19.53 -9.11 17.19
C GLY A 135 20.81 -8.58 17.85
N VAL A 136 21.67 -7.90 17.09
CA VAL A 136 22.89 -7.26 17.62
C VAL A 136 22.54 -6.11 18.59
N PHE A 137 21.55 -5.28 18.27
CA PHE A 137 21.10 -4.19 19.13
C PHE A 137 20.42 -4.69 20.43
N ILE A 138 19.58 -5.73 20.34
CA ILE A 138 18.97 -6.35 21.53
C ILE A 138 20.03 -7.01 22.43
N GLY A 139 21.03 -7.68 21.84
CA GLY A 139 22.14 -8.27 22.58
C GLY A 139 22.98 -7.25 23.35
N MET A 140 23.25 -6.08 22.76
CA MET A 140 23.97 -4.99 23.44
C MET A 140 23.15 -4.38 24.60
N ALA A 141 21.83 -4.26 24.47
CA ALA A 141 20.96 -3.78 25.54
C ALA A 141 20.86 -4.78 26.71
N ALA A 142 20.80 -6.08 26.44
CA ALA A 142 20.76 -7.11 27.47
C ALA A 142 22.08 -7.18 28.28
N ALA A 143 23.23 -6.97 27.63
CA ALA A 143 24.53 -6.91 28.31
C ALA A 143 24.65 -5.71 29.28
N ALA A 144 23.94 -4.61 29.00
CA ALA A 144 23.89 -3.44 29.89
C ALA A 144 23.00 -3.65 31.12
N LEU A 145 21.92 -4.43 31.00
CA LEU A 145 21.00 -4.76 32.11
C LEU A 145 21.60 -5.74 33.12
N VAL A 146 22.46 -6.67 32.70
CA VAL A 146 23.14 -7.61 33.62
C VAL A 146 24.15 -6.89 34.53
N ARG A 147 24.66 -5.71 34.14
CA ARG A 147 25.62 -4.92 34.96
C ARG A 147 24.98 -4.12 36.09
N GLN A 148 23.67 -3.87 36.10
CA GLN A 148 23.01 -3.08 37.15
C GLN A 148 22.57 -3.89 38.37
N ALA A 149 22.61 -5.23 38.31
CA ALA A 149 22.12 -6.11 39.36
C ALA A 149 23.06 -6.26 40.59
N THR A 150 24.17 -5.52 40.69
CA THR A 150 25.18 -5.70 41.76
C THR A 150 25.26 -4.58 42.81
N THR A 151 24.30 -3.64 42.84
CA THR A 151 24.29 -2.62 43.91
C THR A 151 23.20 -2.92 44.94
N PRO A 152 23.54 -3.20 46.22
CA PRO A 152 22.53 -3.43 47.26
C PRO A 152 21.77 -2.13 47.62
N PRO A 153 20.49 -2.21 48.00
CA PRO A 153 19.68 -1.02 48.27
C PRO A 153 20.06 -0.36 49.59
N ILE A 154 20.30 0.96 49.54
CA ILE A 154 20.42 1.81 50.74
C ILE A 154 19.02 2.11 51.25
N VAL A 155 18.75 1.69 52.48
CA VAL A 155 17.56 2.02 53.27
C VAL A 155 17.69 3.46 53.77
N THR A 156 16.73 4.34 53.49
CA THR A 156 16.56 5.59 54.25
C THR A 156 15.08 5.92 54.36
N ALA A 157 14.66 6.11 55.61
CA ALA A 157 13.29 6.21 56.09
C ALA A 157 12.64 7.60 55.87
N ALA A 158 11.32 7.62 55.88
CA ALA A 158 10.46 8.78 56.15
C ALA A 158 9.63 8.50 57.45
N PRO A 159 8.79 9.39 58.00
CA PRO A 159 8.52 10.82 57.74
C PRO A 159 8.45 11.68 59.04
N VAL A 160 8.20 13.01 58.94
CA VAL A 160 7.55 13.79 60.01
C VAL A 160 6.51 14.74 59.43
N THR A 161 5.30 14.60 59.98
CA THR A 161 4.03 15.28 59.72
C THR A 161 3.99 16.68 60.33
N THR A 162 3.28 17.62 59.71
CA THR A 162 2.57 18.68 60.44
C THR A 162 1.34 19.11 59.64
N GLU A 163 0.25 19.31 60.37
CA GLU A 163 -1.14 19.27 59.91
C GLU A 163 -1.80 20.66 60.09
N SER A 164 -2.73 20.99 59.17
CA SER A 164 -3.93 21.82 59.34
C SER A 164 -3.82 23.38 59.43
N PRO A 165 -4.89 24.14 59.10
CA PRO A 165 -6.26 23.69 58.81
C PRO A 165 -6.97 24.24 57.55
N ALA A 166 -8.03 23.48 57.26
CA ALA A 166 -9.08 23.59 56.27
C ALA A 166 -9.69 24.97 56.00
N SER A 167 -10.07 25.16 54.73
CA SER A 167 -11.32 25.82 54.36
C SER A 167 -11.76 25.35 52.98
N ASP A 168 -12.83 24.56 52.95
CA ASP A 168 -13.64 24.24 51.78
C ASP A 168 -14.89 25.16 51.85
N PRO A 169 -15.39 25.66 50.71
CA PRO A 169 -16.61 25.05 50.22
C PRO A 169 -16.67 24.91 48.70
N SER A 170 -17.00 23.68 48.27
CA SER A 170 -18.06 23.35 47.29
C SER A 170 -18.60 24.51 46.44
N ALA A 171 -18.29 24.48 45.14
CA ALA A 171 -19.23 24.86 44.08
C ALA A 171 -18.84 24.12 42.79
N ASP A 172 -19.68 23.13 42.45
CA ASP A 172 -19.83 22.63 41.09
C ASP A 172 -20.23 23.82 40.18
N PRO A 173 -19.80 23.83 38.91
CA PRO A 173 -20.83 23.55 37.93
C PRO A 173 -20.35 22.63 36.80
N ALA A 174 -21.09 21.54 36.65
CA ALA A 174 -21.50 21.07 35.34
C ALA A 174 -22.08 22.23 34.51
N ALA A 175 -21.38 22.60 33.45
CA ALA A 175 -21.97 23.26 32.29
C ALA A 175 -21.17 22.85 31.06
N SER A 176 -21.82 22.02 30.26
CA SER A 176 -21.65 21.84 28.83
C SER A 176 -21.09 23.09 28.14
N GLY A 177 -19.83 23.02 27.74
CA GLY A 177 -19.21 23.88 26.74
C GLY A 177 -18.99 23.06 25.48
N GLU A 178 -19.84 23.31 24.50
CA GLU A 178 -19.68 23.01 23.08
C GLU A 178 -18.23 22.77 22.66
N ALA A 179 -17.95 21.61 22.06
CA ALA A 179 -16.69 21.35 21.38
C ALA A 179 -16.52 22.35 20.23
N ALA A 180 -15.88 23.47 20.52
CA ALA A 180 -15.37 24.37 19.49
C ALA A 180 -14.28 23.60 18.72
N ALA A 181 -14.64 23.12 17.54
CA ALA A 181 -13.68 22.69 16.53
C ALA A 181 -12.71 23.85 16.26
N GLY A 182 -11.46 23.67 16.67
CA GLY A 182 -10.43 24.68 16.52
C GLY A 182 -9.24 24.47 17.45
N GLU A 183 -8.76 23.24 17.60
CA GLU A 183 -7.40 23.05 18.10
C GLU A 183 -6.42 23.44 17.00
N ASP A 184 -5.46 24.28 17.37
CA ASP A 184 -4.38 24.85 16.55
C ASP A 184 -3.44 23.74 16.06
N ARG A 185 -3.95 22.89 15.17
CA ARG A 185 -3.13 21.84 14.55
C ARG A 185 -2.06 22.51 13.69
N PRO A 186 -0.86 21.92 13.58
CA PRO A 186 0.14 22.39 12.63
C PRO A 186 -0.46 22.46 11.22
N ARG A 187 -0.36 23.63 10.59
CA ARG A 187 -0.81 23.86 9.22
C ARG A 187 0.35 23.83 8.23
N LEU A 188 0.07 23.25 7.06
CA LEU A 188 0.99 23.26 5.95
C LEU A 188 0.86 24.58 5.17
N GLY A 189 2.00 25.22 4.87
CA GLY A 189 2.00 26.35 3.94
C GLY A 189 1.90 25.83 2.50
N ALA A 190 1.11 26.51 1.65
CA ALA A 190 0.98 26.12 0.25
C ALA A 190 2.34 26.14 -0.48
N GLN A 191 2.66 25.05 -1.18
CA GLN A 191 3.88 24.89 -1.97
C GLN A 191 3.49 24.73 -3.44
N THR A 192 4.23 25.37 -4.34
CA THR A 192 4.04 25.18 -5.79
C THR A 192 5.36 24.84 -6.44
N LEU A 193 5.43 23.65 -7.00
CA LEU A 193 6.57 23.12 -7.73
C LEU A 193 6.23 23.07 -9.22
N LYS A 194 7.22 23.35 -10.06
CA LYS A 194 7.08 23.30 -11.51
C LYS A 194 8.28 22.59 -12.12
N GLY A 195 8.07 22.01 -13.30
CA GLY A 195 9.14 21.42 -14.08
C GLY A 195 8.68 20.98 -15.45
N THR A 196 9.59 20.35 -16.17
CA THR A 196 9.37 19.77 -17.50
C THR A 196 10.08 18.44 -17.55
N GLY A 197 9.48 17.43 -18.17
CA GLY A 197 10.11 16.12 -18.21
C GLY A 197 10.07 15.40 -16.85
N ASN A 198 10.91 14.39 -16.71
CA ASN A 198 11.06 13.65 -15.46
C ASN A 198 11.77 14.49 -14.40
N ALA A 199 11.35 14.34 -13.14
CA ALA A 199 11.96 15.03 -12.02
C ALA A 199 11.75 14.30 -10.71
N VAL A 200 12.61 14.60 -9.73
CA VAL A 200 12.42 14.22 -8.33
C VAL A 200 12.42 15.51 -7.51
N LYS A 201 11.46 15.65 -6.60
CA LYS A 201 11.28 16.84 -5.76
C LYS A 201 11.17 16.44 -4.30
N THR A 202 12.03 17.03 -3.48
CA THR A 202 11.94 16.92 -2.02
C THR A 202 10.90 17.89 -1.49
N VAL A 203 10.12 17.45 -0.50
CA VAL A 203 9.06 18.21 0.15
C VAL A 203 9.13 18.02 1.66
N ASP A 204 8.62 18.99 2.41
CA ASP A 204 8.41 18.88 3.84
C ASP A 204 6.92 19.13 4.13
N LEU A 205 6.23 18.05 4.52
CA LEU A 205 4.81 18.08 4.88
C LEU A 205 4.61 18.29 6.38
N LYS A 206 5.68 18.45 7.17
CA LYS A 206 5.63 18.63 8.64
C LYS A 206 4.89 17.51 9.39
N GLY A 207 4.78 16.32 8.79
CA GLY A 207 4.08 15.18 9.35
C GLY A 207 2.57 15.38 9.49
N VAL A 208 1.98 16.28 8.68
CA VAL A 208 0.52 16.45 8.60
C VAL A 208 -0.01 16.01 7.23
N PRO A 209 -1.25 15.49 7.16
CA PRO A 209 -1.87 15.13 5.89
C PRO A 209 -2.01 16.36 4.99
N ALA A 210 -1.86 16.15 3.70
CA ALA A 210 -1.91 17.21 2.70
C ALA A 210 -2.66 16.77 1.45
N VAL A 211 -2.99 17.75 0.60
CA VAL A 211 -3.53 17.50 -0.74
C VAL A 211 -2.51 17.91 -1.78
N VAL A 212 -2.22 16.98 -2.67
CA VAL A 212 -1.35 17.18 -3.83
C VAL A 212 -2.20 17.32 -5.08
N THR A 213 -2.17 18.49 -5.71
CA THR A 213 -2.77 18.71 -7.03
C THR A 213 -1.69 18.67 -8.09
N PHE A 214 -1.79 17.71 -9.01
CA PHE A 214 -0.85 17.55 -10.12
C PHE A 214 -1.51 17.92 -11.44
N THR A 215 -0.76 18.61 -12.30
CA THR A 215 -1.26 19.05 -13.60
C THR A 215 -0.18 18.91 -14.65
N CYS A 216 -0.46 18.15 -15.71
CA CYS A 216 0.30 18.10 -16.95
C CYS A 216 -0.66 18.16 -18.14
N LYS A 217 -1.10 19.36 -18.54
CA LYS A 217 -2.12 19.54 -19.58
C LYS A 217 -1.66 19.19 -20.99
N ALA A 218 -0.36 19.26 -21.25
CA ALA A 218 0.24 19.00 -22.55
C ALA A 218 1.02 17.68 -22.58
N CYS A 219 0.84 16.81 -21.58
CA CYS A 219 1.40 15.47 -21.62
C CYS A 219 0.69 14.65 -22.70
N SER A 220 1.44 13.80 -23.41
CA SER A 220 0.91 12.94 -24.48
C SER A 220 1.31 11.47 -24.33
N GLY A 221 2.18 11.17 -23.37
CA GLY A 221 2.62 9.81 -23.05
C GLY A 221 2.29 9.46 -21.60
N ASN A 222 3.06 8.54 -21.02
CA ASN A 222 2.89 8.18 -19.62
C ASN A 222 3.15 9.40 -18.72
N THR A 223 2.20 9.62 -17.82
CA THR A 223 2.20 10.69 -16.83
C THR A 223 2.06 10.02 -15.47
N VAL A 224 3.14 10.04 -14.69
CA VAL A 224 3.23 9.35 -13.40
C VAL A 224 3.68 10.31 -12.31
N LEU A 225 3.04 10.22 -11.16
CA LEU A 225 3.44 10.87 -9.91
C LEU A 225 3.46 9.82 -8.80
N GLU A 226 4.65 9.62 -8.24
CA GLU A 226 4.92 8.68 -7.15
C GLU A 226 5.38 9.43 -5.90
N THR A 227 5.14 8.84 -4.74
CA THR A 227 5.68 9.31 -3.45
C THR A 227 6.54 8.23 -2.80
N ASN A 228 7.41 8.62 -1.87
CA ASN A 228 8.09 7.68 -0.98
C ASN A 228 7.32 7.40 0.32
N GLY A 229 6.10 7.93 0.47
CA GLY A 229 5.20 7.69 1.58
C GLY A 229 4.41 6.38 1.43
N HIS A 230 3.33 6.25 2.19
CA HIS A 230 2.45 5.09 2.11
C HIS A 230 1.66 5.08 0.78
N GLU A 231 1.21 6.26 0.33
CA GLU A 231 0.55 6.45 -0.96
C GLU A 231 1.57 6.50 -2.12
N MET A 232 2.18 5.35 -2.43
CA MET A 232 3.33 5.26 -3.34
C MET A 232 3.05 5.74 -4.78
N LEU A 233 1.82 5.57 -5.28
CA LEU A 233 1.43 5.93 -6.65
C LEU A 233 0.17 6.79 -6.62
N LEU A 234 0.31 8.08 -6.91
CA LEU A 234 -0.80 9.03 -6.94
C LEU A 234 -1.39 9.14 -8.35
N VAL A 235 -0.54 9.23 -9.37
CA VAL A 235 -0.98 9.40 -10.75
C VAL A 235 -0.35 8.31 -11.62
N ASN A 236 -1.18 7.64 -12.42
CA ASN A 236 -0.75 6.74 -13.48
C ASN A 236 -1.71 6.87 -14.66
N ALA A 237 -1.44 7.84 -15.52
CA ALA A 237 -2.29 8.19 -16.66
C ALA A 237 -1.50 8.19 -17.96
N VAL A 238 -2.22 8.14 -19.08
CA VAL A 238 -1.64 8.34 -20.42
C VAL A 238 -2.25 9.61 -21.00
N GLY A 239 -1.39 10.57 -21.37
CA GLY A 239 -1.82 11.85 -21.93
C GLY A 239 -1.99 12.96 -20.89
N PRO A 240 -2.83 13.96 -21.19
CA PRO A 240 -3.08 15.08 -20.31
C PRO A 240 -3.66 14.64 -18.97
N TYR A 241 -3.22 15.28 -17.90
CA TYR A 241 -3.72 14.99 -16.56
C TYR A 241 -3.92 16.27 -15.74
N ALA A 242 -5.00 16.31 -14.97
CA ALA A 242 -5.22 17.28 -13.91
C ALA A 242 -6.10 16.64 -12.83
N GLY A 243 -5.60 16.57 -11.61
CA GLY A 243 -6.32 15.95 -10.50
C GLY A 243 -5.63 16.16 -9.17
N SER A 244 -6.32 15.80 -8.09
CA SER A 244 -5.82 15.95 -6.72
C SER A 244 -5.90 14.65 -5.94
N HIS A 245 -4.93 14.42 -5.06
CA HIS A 245 -4.83 13.24 -4.19
C HIS A 245 -4.47 13.61 -2.76
N LEU A 246 -4.96 12.82 -1.81
CA LEU A 246 -4.50 12.87 -0.43
C LEU A 246 -3.14 12.19 -0.29
N VAL A 247 -2.29 12.73 0.57
CA VAL A 247 -1.02 12.14 0.99
C VAL A 247 -0.89 12.21 2.50
N ASP A 248 -0.09 11.30 3.07
CA ASP A 248 0.16 11.21 4.51
C ASP A 248 -1.15 11.01 5.30
N THR A 249 -2.07 10.20 4.74
CA THR A 249 -3.31 9.79 5.43
C THR A 249 -3.06 8.78 6.56
N SER A 250 -1.81 8.32 6.69
CA SER A 250 -1.33 7.35 7.65
C SER A 250 0.02 7.80 8.25
N THR A 251 0.67 6.95 9.04
CA THR A 251 1.88 7.31 9.81
C THR A 251 3.16 7.49 9.01
N ALA A 252 3.17 7.19 7.70
CA ALA A 252 4.34 7.39 6.85
C ALA A 252 4.40 8.83 6.34
N ALA A 253 5.53 9.51 6.54
CA ALA A 253 5.73 10.89 6.10
C ALA A 253 6.34 10.95 4.69
N THR A 254 5.63 11.58 3.76
CA THR A 254 6.12 11.84 2.40
C THR A 254 7.17 12.94 2.43
N THR A 255 8.35 12.64 1.88
CA THR A 255 9.46 13.59 1.76
C THR A 255 9.96 13.75 0.33
N GLU A 256 9.52 12.89 -0.58
CA GLU A 256 9.94 12.90 -1.97
C GLU A 256 8.76 12.60 -2.91
N LEU A 257 8.71 13.35 -4.01
CA LEU A 257 7.78 13.19 -5.12
C LEU A 257 8.57 12.93 -6.39
N ALA A 258 8.34 11.79 -7.03
CA ALA A 258 8.95 11.42 -8.31
C ALA A 258 7.93 11.59 -9.45
N ILE A 259 8.32 12.34 -10.47
CA ILE A 259 7.49 12.70 -11.62
C ILE A 259 8.10 12.06 -12.87
N SER A 260 7.29 11.32 -13.62
CA SER A 260 7.59 10.91 -14.99
C SER A 260 6.57 11.56 -15.92
N ALA A 261 7.01 12.47 -16.77
CA ALA A 261 6.14 13.25 -17.65
C ALA A 261 6.91 13.66 -18.90
N ASN A 262 6.24 13.82 -20.03
CA ASN A 262 6.88 14.23 -21.29
C ASN A 262 6.68 15.71 -21.64
N SER A 263 6.09 16.49 -20.74
CA SER A 263 5.77 17.91 -20.96
C SER A 263 5.93 18.73 -19.68
N ALA A 264 5.54 20.00 -19.74
CA ALA A 264 5.54 20.91 -18.60
C ALA A 264 4.45 20.51 -17.60
N TRP A 265 4.81 20.47 -16.33
CA TRP A 265 3.92 20.11 -15.24
C TRP A 265 4.01 21.11 -14.09
N THR A 266 2.92 21.16 -13.32
CA THR A 266 2.82 21.91 -12.05
C THR A 266 2.30 20.97 -10.98
N LEU A 267 2.88 21.06 -9.80
CA LEU A 267 2.49 20.33 -8.61
C LEU A 267 2.24 21.34 -7.50
N LYS A 268 1.04 21.33 -6.94
CA LYS A 268 0.67 22.13 -5.77
C LYS A 268 0.48 21.21 -4.59
N ILE A 269 0.98 21.62 -3.43
CA ILE A 269 0.80 20.93 -2.16
C ILE A 269 0.16 21.92 -1.21
N GLU A 270 -1.00 21.57 -0.71
CA GLU A 270 -1.81 22.45 0.11
C GLU A 270 -2.25 21.71 1.38
N ASP A 271 -2.51 22.47 2.42
CA ASP A 271 -3.05 21.93 3.66
C ASP A 271 -4.44 21.34 3.42
N ILE A 272 -4.81 20.32 4.19
CA ILE A 272 -6.09 19.62 4.03
C ILE A 272 -7.31 20.53 4.27
N ASP A 273 -7.15 21.69 4.95
CA ASP A 273 -8.19 22.72 5.10
C ASP A 273 -8.53 23.41 3.75
N SER A 274 -7.70 23.27 2.72
CA SER A 274 -7.96 23.83 1.38
C SER A 274 -8.95 23.02 0.55
N VAL A 275 -9.30 21.81 1.02
CA VAL A 275 -10.15 20.88 0.29
C VAL A 275 -11.57 21.44 0.15
N PRO A 276 -12.17 21.41 -1.05
CA PRO A 276 -13.54 21.86 -1.24
C PRO A 276 -14.54 21.05 -0.41
N THR A 277 -15.38 21.75 0.36
CA THR A 277 -16.45 21.14 1.17
C THR A 277 -17.77 21.07 0.39
N SER A 278 -18.51 19.97 0.56
CA SER A 278 -19.87 19.81 0.05
C SER A 278 -20.77 19.14 1.10
N THR A 279 -21.98 19.67 1.27
CA THR A 279 -22.95 19.19 2.27
C THR A 279 -24.16 18.44 1.68
N ASP A 280 -24.44 18.62 0.39
CA ASP A 280 -25.61 18.03 -0.28
C ASP A 280 -25.23 17.32 -1.58
N LYS A 281 -24.66 18.03 -2.55
CA LYS A 281 -24.26 17.47 -3.84
C LYS A 281 -22.98 18.10 -4.36
N VAL A 282 -22.11 17.26 -4.90
CA VAL A 282 -20.89 17.64 -5.60
C VAL A 282 -20.77 16.89 -6.92
N SER A 283 -20.11 17.52 -7.88
CA SER A 283 -19.81 16.93 -9.19
C SER A 283 -18.39 17.29 -9.58
N GLY A 284 -17.71 16.38 -10.27
CA GLY A 284 -16.32 16.54 -10.65
C GLY A 284 -16.00 15.77 -11.92
N HIS A 285 -14.78 15.95 -12.39
CA HIS A 285 -14.20 15.24 -13.52
C HIS A 285 -12.80 14.77 -13.12
N GLY A 286 -12.46 13.53 -13.45
CA GLY A 286 -11.16 12.99 -13.12
C GLY A 286 -10.98 12.72 -11.62
N ASP A 287 -9.73 12.70 -11.16
CA ASP A 287 -9.39 12.50 -9.76
C ASP A 287 -9.60 13.79 -8.95
N MET A 288 -10.33 13.70 -7.82
CA MET A 288 -10.55 14.84 -6.94
C MET A 288 -10.63 14.43 -5.48
N VAL A 289 -10.19 15.33 -4.59
CA VAL A 289 -10.38 15.24 -3.15
C VAL A 289 -11.43 16.28 -2.74
N ILE A 290 -12.37 15.86 -1.90
CA ILE A 290 -13.40 16.71 -1.31
C ILE A 290 -13.54 16.43 0.18
N TYR A 291 -14.11 17.38 0.90
CA TYR A 291 -14.62 17.15 2.25
C TYR A 291 -16.13 16.99 2.18
N TRP A 292 -16.61 15.79 2.47
CA TRP A 292 -18.02 15.42 2.43
C TRP A 292 -18.66 15.65 3.80
N ASP A 293 -19.36 16.76 3.95
CA ASP A 293 -20.00 17.21 5.20
C ASP A 293 -21.53 17.04 5.13
N ALA A 294 -21.97 15.84 4.77
CA ALA A 294 -23.39 15.51 4.68
C ALA A 294 -23.94 15.02 6.02
N PHE A 295 -25.22 15.29 6.29
CA PHE A 295 -25.90 14.79 7.51
C PHE A 295 -26.18 13.28 7.50
N SER A 296 -25.96 12.60 6.37
CA SER A 296 -26.29 11.20 6.17
C SER A 296 -25.03 10.39 5.85
N ASP A 297 -24.99 9.15 6.34
CA ASP A 297 -23.97 8.17 5.98
C ASP A 297 -24.27 7.43 4.66
N LYS A 298 -25.26 7.91 3.89
CA LYS A 298 -25.60 7.38 2.57
C LYS A 298 -25.42 8.43 1.50
N ALA A 299 -24.86 8.00 0.37
CA ALA A 299 -24.70 8.83 -0.81
C ALA A 299 -25.13 8.09 -2.08
N ALA A 300 -25.83 8.77 -2.96
CA ALA A 300 -25.95 8.36 -4.35
C ALA A 300 -24.71 8.80 -5.12
N VAL A 301 -24.05 7.84 -5.75
CA VAL A 301 -22.82 8.03 -6.49
C VAL A 301 -23.04 7.64 -7.93
N THR A 302 -22.58 8.47 -8.87
CA THR A 302 -22.59 8.16 -10.30
C THR A 302 -21.22 8.42 -10.91
N ASN A 303 -20.91 7.67 -11.97
CA ASN A 303 -19.72 7.85 -12.80
C ASN A 303 -20.07 7.65 -14.28
N LYS A 304 -19.45 8.48 -15.13
CA LYS A 304 -19.49 8.44 -16.59
C LYS A 304 -18.07 8.45 -17.13
N GLY A 305 -17.46 7.27 -17.13
CA GLY A 305 -16.08 7.01 -17.53
C GLY A 305 -15.92 5.56 -17.99
N GLU A 306 -14.76 5.22 -18.57
CA GLU A 306 -14.49 3.88 -19.11
C GLU A 306 -13.47 3.12 -18.26
N GLY A 307 -12.66 3.85 -17.49
CA GLY A 307 -11.55 3.35 -16.70
C GLY A 307 -11.90 3.02 -15.25
N SER A 308 -10.88 3.03 -14.38
CA SER A 308 -11.05 2.74 -12.97
C SER A 308 -11.89 3.82 -12.29
N PHE A 309 -12.96 3.42 -11.59
CA PHE A 309 -13.77 4.28 -10.75
C PHE A 309 -13.70 3.83 -9.30
N VAL A 310 -13.03 4.63 -8.48
CA VAL A 310 -12.84 4.37 -7.05
C VAL A 310 -13.35 5.56 -6.26
N VAL A 311 -14.10 5.28 -5.21
CA VAL A 311 -14.45 6.28 -4.19
C VAL A 311 -13.97 5.73 -2.87
N GLN A 312 -13.09 6.47 -2.21
CA GLN A 312 -12.53 6.13 -0.91
C GLN A 312 -12.90 7.21 0.12
N GLY A 313 -13.41 6.78 1.28
CA GLY A 313 -13.80 7.67 2.37
C GLY A 313 -12.86 7.55 3.57
N PHE A 314 -12.61 8.66 4.25
CA PHE A 314 -11.73 8.77 5.43
C PHE A 314 -12.47 9.38 6.63
N GLY A 315 -13.80 9.24 6.66
CA GLY A 315 -14.65 9.73 7.76
C GLY A 315 -14.70 8.83 9.00
N SER A 316 -14.33 7.56 8.85
CA SER A 316 -14.29 6.57 9.93
C SER A 316 -12.86 6.20 10.33
N GLU A 317 -12.69 5.52 11.47
CA GLU A 317 -11.38 5.03 11.95
C GLU A 317 -10.64 4.16 10.93
N VAL A 318 -11.40 3.42 10.11
CA VAL A 318 -10.87 2.61 9.01
C VAL A 318 -11.30 3.26 7.70
N PRO A 319 -10.41 3.44 6.71
CA PRO A 319 -10.78 3.94 5.40
C PRO A 319 -11.87 3.08 4.74
N GLU A 320 -12.90 3.74 4.22
CA GLU A 320 -14.02 3.12 3.52
C GLU A 320 -13.72 3.00 2.03
N LEU A 321 -14.11 1.90 1.39
CA LEU A 321 -14.01 1.72 -0.06
C LEU A 321 -15.39 1.44 -0.67
N PRO A 322 -16.32 2.41 -0.65
CA PRO A 322 -17.70 2.21 -1.10
C PRO A 322 -17.84 1.88 -2.57
N VAL A 323 -16.92 2.38 -3.41
CA VAL A 323 -16.90 2.06 -4.84
C VAL A 323 -15.49 1.67 -5.27
N ASN A 324 -15.40 0.52 -5.94
CA ASN A 324 -14.21 0.06 -6.64
C ASN A 324 -14.68 -0.75 -7.84
N LYS A 325 -14.82 -0.08 -8.98
CA LYS A 325 -15.40 -0.60 -10.22
C LYS A 325 -14.61 -0.09 -11.42
N ILE A 326 -14.96 -0.61 -12.60
CA ILE A 326 -14.43 -0.15 -13.88
C ILE A 326 -15.63 0.33 -14.69
N GLY A 327 -15.49 1.51 -15.31
CA GLY A 327 -16.44 2.14 -16.19
C GLY A 327 -17.56 2.90 -15.48
N ASP A 328 -18.68 3.03 -16.19
CA ASP A 328 -19.92 3.65 -15.71
C ASP A 328 -20.39 3.06 -14.38
N TYR A 329 -20.90 3.92 -13.51
CA TYR A 329 -21.46 3.52 -12.22
C TYR A 329 -22.70 4.35 -11.87
N SER A 330 -23.67 3.72 -11.21
CA SER A 330 -24.77 4.39 -10.56
C SER A 330 -25.28 3.53 -9.40
N GLY A 331 -25.28 4.07 -8.20
CA GLY A 331 -25.70 3.32 -7.02
C GLY A 331 -25.81 4.18 -5.77
N THR A 332 -26.35 3.59 -4.71
CA THR A 332 -26.32 4.17 -3.36
C THR A 332 -25.33 3.39 -2.51
N VAL A 333 -24.45 4.09 -1.84
CA VAL A 333 -23.38 3.53 -1.00
C VAL A 333 -23.45 4.11 0.40
N LYS A 334 -22.85 3.39 1.35
CA LYS A 334 -22.52 3.97 2.65
C LYS A 334 -21.26 4.83 2.49
N LEU A 335 -21.30 6.07 2.94
CA LEU A 335 -20.19 7.02 2.90
C LEU A 335 -20.25 7.92 4.13
N THR A 336 -19.37 7.67 5.10
CA THR A 336 -19.31 8.44 6.34
C THR A 336 -18.78 9.86 6.06
N PRO A 337 -19.35 10.92 6.68
CA PRO A 337 -18.86 12.30 6.53
C PRO A 337 -17.37 12.43 6.88
N GLY A 338 -16.61 13.15 6.06
CA GLY A 338 -15.16 13.29 6.16
C GLY A 338 -14.49 13.50 4.80
N PHE A 339 -13.17 13.31 4.73
CA PHE A 339 -12.46 13.41 3.45
C PHE A 339 -12.84 12.27 2.51
N VAL A 340 -13.00 12.58 1.23
CA VAL A 340 -13.32 11.62 0.18
C VAL A 340 -12.37 11.85 -0.99
N GLN A 341 -11.71 10.78 -1.43
CA GLN A 341 -10.95 10.76 -2.66
C GLN A 341 -11.72 10.00 -3.72
N VAL A 342 -11.98 10.66 -4.85
CA VAL A 342 -12.53 10.05 -6.05
C VAL A 342 -11.40 9.86 -7.05
N ASN A 343 -11.26 8.65 -7.57
CA ASN A 343 -10.42 8.38 -8.73
C ASN A 343 -11.29 7.95 -9.91
N SER A 344 -11.18 8.67 -11.01
CA SER A 344 -12.01 8.46 -12.21
C SER A 344 -11.29 9.01 -13.43
N ASP A 345 -11.63 8.51 -14.62
CA ASP A 345 -11.29 9.09 -15.91
C ASP A 345 -12.44 9.90 -16.52
N GLY A 346 -13.57 10.00 -15.81
CA GLY A 346 -14.82 10.54 -16.31
C GLY A 346 -15.50 11.55 -15.39
N ASP A 347 -16.73 11.92 -15.76
CA ASP A 347 -17.58 12.81 -14.97
C ASP A 347 -18.31 12.01 -13.89
N TRP A 348 -18.36 12.53 -12.67
CA TRP A 348 -18.99 11.83 -11.55
C TRP A 348 -19.77 12.78 -10.65
N THR A 349 -20.69 12.22 -9.87
CA THR A 349 -21.48 12.97 -8.88
C THR A 349 -21.60 12.20 -7.58
N ILE A 350 -21.57 12.91 -6.45
CA ILE A 350 -21.92 12.37 -5.13
C ILE A 350 -23.03 13.26 -4.56
N ALA A 351 -24.13 12.66 -4.13
CA ALA A 351 -25.29 13.36 -3.56
C ALA A 351 -25.78 12.67 -2.29
N ALA A 352 -26.07 13.43 -1.23
CA ALA A 352 -26.58 12.91 0.03
C ALA A 352 -27.93 12.20 -0.16
N LYS A 353 -28.19 11.20 0.69
CA LYS A 353 -29.41 10.39 0.66
C LYS A 353 -30.08 10.24 2.01
#